data_AF-A0A7S2C130-F1
#
_entry.id   AF-A0A7S2C130-F1
#
_cell.length_a   1.000
_cell.length_b   1.000
_cell.length_c   1.000
_cell.angle_alpha   90.00
_cell.angle_beta   90.00
_cell.angle_gamma   90.00
#
_symmetry.space_group_name_H-M   'P 1'
#
loop_
_entity.id
_entity.type
_entity.pdbx_description
1 polymer ?
#
loop_
_entity_poly.entity_id
_entity_poly.type
_entity_poly.pdbx_seq_one_letter_code
_entity_poly.pdbx_strand_id
1 'polypeptide(L)'
;ATVYHYYFANGPSEVDESVLMGVAPQGDYNWASHWSEIPYVFGTDTNGYGWFDFFTTDEVQLKDTMMNYWGSFIKAGTPTDSSGYGPTWPEYTMDDKLTMGLSVNPTVLEAPLESNCAFWSGYYPTSGGPS
;
A
#
# COMPACT_ATOMS: atom_id res chain seq x y z
N ALA A 1 8.55 19.34 -6.24
CA ALA A 1 8.67 17.93 -6.65
C ALA A 1 7.27 17.34 -6.57
N THR A 2 6.87 16.54 -7.55
CA THR A 2 5.57 15.85 -7.53
C THR A 2 5.62 14.74 -6.50
N VAL A 3 4.59 14.65 -5.66
CA VAL A 3 4.48 13.64 -4.59
C VAL A 3 3.29 12.75 -4.90
N TYR A 4 3.45 11.45 -4.67
CA TYR A 4 2.36 10.48 -4.73
C TYR A 4 2.32 9.74 -3.39
N HIS A 5 1.12 9.59 -2.84
CA HIS A 5 0.89 8.94 -1.56
C HIS A 5 -0.05 7.74 -1.75
N TYR A 6 0.20 6.64 -1.04
CA TYR A 6 -0.70 5.48 -1.01
C TYR A 6 -0.96 5.02 0.43
N TYR A 7 -2.09 4.33 0.59
CA TYR A 7 -2.47 3.60 1.79
C TYR A 7 -2.75 2.15 1.39
N PHE A 8 -1.91 1.22 1.84
CA PHE A 8 -2.09 -0.20 1.58
C PHE A 8 -3.00 -0.81 2.64
N ALA A 9 -4.12 -1.38 2.20
CA ALA A 9 -5.19 -1.83 3.08
C ALA A 9 -5.58 -3.30 2.87
N ASN A 10 -4.84 -4.04 2.04
CA ASN A 10 -5.16 -5.42 1.69
C ASN A 10 -4.11 -6.39 2.21
N GLY A 11 -4.34 -6.92 3.40
CA GLY A 11 -3.57 -8.07 3.86
C GLY A 11 -3.78 -9.28 2.96
N PRO A 12 -2.77 -10.15 2.80
CA PRO A 12 -2.94 -11.41 2.08
C PRO A 12 -4.02 -12.27 2.74
N SER A 13 -4.88 -12.84 1.90
CA SER A 13 -6.04 -13.62 2.32
C SER A 13 -5.70 -15.07 2.68
N GLU A 14 -4.61 -15.62 2.12
CA GLU A 14 -4.18 -17.01 2.36
C GLU A 14 -2.93 -17.10 3.26
N VAL A 15 -1.84 -16.46 2.84
CA VAL A 15 -0.54 -16.55 3.52
C VAL A 15 0.07 -15.17 3.70
N ASP A 16 0.23 -14.76 4.96
CA ASP A 16 1.01 -13.59 5.36
C ASP A 16 2.44 -14.03 5.74
N GLU A 17 3.46 -13.53 5.04
CA GLU A 17 4.86 -13.78 5.40
C GLU A 17 5.18 -13.37 6.84
N SER A 18 4.51 -12.33 7.34
CA SER A 18 4.65 -11.85 8.72
C SER A 18 4.16 -12.89 9.72
N VAL A 19 3.11 -13.63 9.38
CA VAL A 19 2.60 -14.75 10.17
C VAL A 19 3.55 -15.95 10.07
N LEU A 20 4.09 -16.24 8.88
CA LEU A 20 5.08 -17.32 8.68
C LEU A 20 6.37 -17.09 9.48
N MET A 21 6.83 -15.84 9.55
CA MET A 21 8.02 -15.45 10.32
C MET A 21 7.75 -15.29 11.82
N GLY A 22 6.50 -15.47 12.27
CA GLY A 22 6.12 -15.32 13.67
C GLY A 22 6.22 -13.89 14.21
N VAL A 23 6.20 -12.89 13.32
CA VAL A 23 6.23 -11.46 13.68
C VAL A 23 4.83 -10.84 13.74
N ALA A 24 3.82 -11.53 13.21
CA ALA A 24 2.40 -11.20 13.33
C ALA A 24 1.60 -12.33 14.02
N PRO A 25 0.52 -12.01 14.76
CA PRO A 25 -0.36 -13.02 15.34
C PRO A 25 -1.00 -13.94 14.29
N GLN A 26 -1.18 -15.22 14.61
CA GLN A 26 -1.95 -16.15 13.78
C GLN A 26 -3.44 -15.80 13.83
N GLY A 27 -4.14 -15.92 12.69
CA GLY A 27 -5.60 -15.79 12.61
C GLY A 27 -6.10 -14.44 12.10
N ASP A 28 -5.25 -13.42 12.02
CA ASP A 28 -5.61 -12.10 11.50
C ASP A 28 -5.46 -12.02 9.96
N TYR A 29 -6.02 -12.99 9.24
CA TYR A 29 -6.00 -12.96 7.77
C TYR A 29 -6.79 -11.74 7.24
N ASN A 30 -6.32 -11.12 6.15
CA ASN A 30 -6.79 -9.84 5.58
C ASN A 30 -6.33 -8.56 6.30
N TRP A 31 -5.44 -8.63 7.30
CA TRP A 31 -4.81 -7.43 7.87
C TRP A 31 -3.59 -6.98 7.04
N ALA A 32 -3.51 -5.71 6.67
CA ALA A 32 -2.35 -5.15 6.00
C ALA A 32 -1.19 -4.99 6.99
N SER A 33 -0.45 -6.08 7.21
CA SER A 33 0.71 -6.09 8.09
C SER A 33 1.81 -5.12 7.68
N HIS A 34 2.62 -4.73 8.66
CA HIS A 34 3.91 -4.11 8.38
C HIS A 34 4.74 -5.15 7.63
N TRP A 35 4.81 -5.02 6.29
CA TRP A 35 5.52 -5.82 5.27
C TRP A 35 4.64 -6.62 4.30
N SER A 36 3.34 -6.70 4.55
CA SER A 36 2.39 -7.45 3.69
C SER A 36 2.34 -6.95 2.24
N GLU A 37 2.77 -5.73 1.94
CA GLU A 37 2.77 -5.15 0.60
C GLU A 37 3.94 -5.63 -0.28
N ILE A 38 5.02 -6.12 0.34
CA ILE A 38 6.29 -6.42 -0.35
C ILE A 38 6.08 -7.42 -1.50
N PRO A 39 5.38 -8.56 -1.32
CA PRO A 39 5.14 -9.50 -2.41
C PRO A 39 4.41 -8.87 -3.60
N TYR A 40 3.49 -7.93 -3.36
CA TYR A 40 2.75 -7.23 -4.41
C TYR A 40 3.65 -6.29 -5.23
N VAL A 41 4.58 -5.58 -4.56
CA VAL A 41 5.52 -4.66 -5.22
C VAL A 41 6.51 -5.42 -6.11
N PHE A 42 7.01 -6.56 -5.64
CA PHE A 42 8.04 -7.34 -6.34
C PHE A 42 7.49 -8.39 -7.30
N GLY A 43 6.17 -8.61 -7.33
CA GLY A 43 5.56 -9.64 -8.15
C GLY A 43 5.95 -11.06 -7.71
N THR A 44 6.13 -11.26 -6.42
CA THR A 44 6.59 -12.55 -5.88
C THR A 44 5.37 -13.40 -5.59
N ASP A 45 5.16 -14.47 -6.36
CA ASP A 45 3.96 -15.31 -6.22
C ASP A 45 4.05 -16.37 -5.11
N THR A 46 5.27 -16.72 -4.68
CA THR A 46 5.52 -17.77 -3.67
C THR A 46 6.68 -17.40 -2.75
N ASN A 47 6.83 -18.08 -1.62
CA ASN A 47 7.92 -17.88 -0.65
C ASN A 47 9.34 -18.29 -1.14
N GLY A 48 9.56 -18.41 -2.45
CA GLY A 48 10.83 -18.86 -3.05
C GLY A 48 11.06 -20.37 -2.98
N TYR A 49 10.33 -21.10 -2.13
CA TYR A 49 10.35 -22.57 -2.06
C TYR A 49 9.13 -23.22 -2.76
N GLY A 50 8.16 -22.42 -3.20
CA GLY A 50 6.96 -22.89 -3.89
C GLY A 50 6.01 -23.70 -3.00
N TRP A 51 6.06 -23.49 -1.69
CA TRP A 51 5.23 -24.25 -0.75
C TRP A 51 3.80 -23.73 -0.67
N PHE A 52 3.60 -22.44 -0.94
CA PHE A 52 2.31 -21.78 -0.91
C PHE A 52 2.29 -20.65 -1.94
N ASP A 53 1.13 -20.44 -2.55
CA ASP A 53 0.85 -19.24 -3.34
C ASP A 53 0.42 -18.12 -2.38
N PHE A 54 0.88 -16.89 -2.65
CA PHE A 54 0.56 -15.75 -1.78
C PHE A 54 -0.78 -15.08 -2.11
N PHE A 55 -1.33 -15.33 -3.30
CA PHE A 55 -2.39 -14.51 -3.86
C PHE A 55 -3.56 -15.33 -4.38
N THR A 56 -4.76 -14.92 -4.00
CA THR A 56 -5.99 -15.23 -4.73
C THR A 56 -6.00 -14.57 -6.11
N THR A 57 -6.95 -14.95 -6.96
CA THR A 57 -7.11 -14.36 -8.30
C THR A 57 -7.29 -12.84 -8.27
N ASP A 58 -8.00 -12.32 -7.28
CA ASP A 58 -8.22 -10.87 -7.13
C ASP A 58 -6.94 -10.16 -6.64
N GLU A 59 -6.18 -10.80 -5.76
CA GLU A 59 -4.88 -10.28 -5.30
C GLU A 59 -3.82 -10.30 -6.40
N VAL A 60 -3.89 -11.22 -7.35
CA VAL A 60 -3.04 -11.21 -8.55
C VAL A 60 -3.30 -9.95 -9.40
N GLN A 61 -4.57 -9.53 -9.56
CA GLN A 61 -4.88 -8.28 -10.28
C GLN A 61 -4.34 -7.05 -9.53
N LEU A 62 -4.46 -7.04 -8.20
CA LEU A 62 -3.85 -5.99 -7.38
C LEU A 62 -2.32 -5.96 -7.51
N LYS A 63 -1.66 -7.11 -7.45
CA LYS A 63 -0.20 -7.25 -7.65
C LYS A 63 0.22 -6.67 -8.99
N ASP A 64 -0.42 -7.09 -10.08
CA ASP A 64 -0.09 -6.60 -11.43
C ASP A 64 -0.31 -5.08 -11.55
N THR A 65 -1.37 -4.57 -10.93
CA THR A 65 -1.67 -3.13 -10.85
C THR A 65 -0.59 -2.35 -10.09
N MET A 66 -0.16 -2.86 -8.93
CA MET A 66 0.91 -2.26 -8.13
C MET A 66 2.24 -2.27 -8.89
N MET A 67 2.58 -3.37 -9.56
CA MET A 67 3.78 -3.45 -10.40
C MET A 67 3.74 -2.44 -11.56
N ASN A 68 2.59 -2.23 -12.19
CA ASN A 68 2.44 -1.21 -13.24
C ASN A 68 2.65 0.20 -12.69
N TYR A 69 2.04 0.55 -11.55
CA TYR A 69 2.25 1.85 -10.90
C TYR A 69 3.72 2.09 -10.53
N TRP A 70 4.37 1.12 -9.89
CA TRP A 70 5.79 1.24 -9.53
C TRP A 70 6.69 1.32 -10.77
N GLY A 71 6.44 0.48 -11.77
CA GLY A 71 7.21 0.45 -13.00
C GLY A 71 7.10 1.74 -13.82
N SER A 72 5.91 2.33 -13.92
CA SER A 72 5.68 3.61 -14.59
C SER A 72 6.27 4.80 -13.81
N PHE A 73 6.14 4.79 -12.48
CA PHE A 73 6.78 5.79 -11.62
C PHE A 73 8.30 5.81 -11.78
N ILE A 74 8.94 4.64 -11.78
CA ILE A 74 10.40 4.52 -12.01
C ILE A 74 10.79 5.07 -13.39
N LYS A 75 9.99 4.80 -14.43
CA LYS A 75 10.29 5.19 -15.81
C LYS A 75 10.05 6.68 -16.10
N ALA A 76 8.98 7.25 -15.55
CA ALA A 76 8.44 8.54 -15.98
C ALA A 76 8.15 9.52 -14.84
N GLY A 77 8.23 9.09 -13.58
CA GLY A 77 7.87 9.89 -12.41
C GLY A 77 6.36 10.01 -12.16
N THR A 78 5.52 9.37 -12.98
CA THR A 78 4.06 9.34 -12.82
C THR A 78 3.58 7.89 -12.74
N PRO A 79 2.94 7.47 -11.63
CA PRO A 79 2.38 6.13 -11.51
C PRO A 79 1.10 6.01 -12.34
N THR A 80 1.11 5.12 -13.32
CA THR A 80 -0.03 4.74 -14.14
C THR A 80 -0.20 3.23 -14.19
N ASP A 81 -1.46 2.78 -14.22
CA ASP A 81 -1.78 1.38 -14.47
C ASP A 81 -2.24 1.23 -15.92
N SER A 82 -1.43 0.54 -16.73
CA SER A 82 -1.75 0.27 -18.13
C SER A 82 -2.84 -0.79 -18.33
N SER A 83 -3.16 -1.57 -17.31
CA SER A 83 -4.22 -2.58 -17.40
C SER A 83 -5.62 -1.95 -17.36
N GLY A 84 -5.73 -0.73 -16.79
CA GLY A 84 -6.99 -0.03 -16.60
C GLY A 84 -7.83 -0.57 -15.44
N TYR A 85 -7.25 -1.43 -14.60
CA TYR A 85 -7.89 -1.95 -13.39
C TYR A 85 -7.89 -0.92 -12.27
N GLY A 86 -6.74 -0.29 -12.03
CA GLY A 86 -6.58 0.78 -11.06
C GLY A 86 -7.06 2.14 -11.59
N PRO A 87 -7.55 3.04 -10.71
CA PRO A 87 -7.91 4.39 -11.11
C PRO A 87 -6.66 5.22 -11.47
N THR A 88 -6.87 6.44 -11.97
CA THR A 88 -5.77 7.40 -12.07
C THR A 88 -5.23 7.71 -10.67
N TRP A 89 -3.90 7.63 -10.48
CA TRP A 89 -3.25 7.99 -9.23
C TRP A 89 -3.00 9.51 -9.20
N PRO A 90 -3.71 10.27 -8.36
CA PRO A 90 -3.56 11.72 -8.32
C PRO A 90 -2.25 12.13 -7.66
N GLU A 91 -1.75 13.30 -8.04
CA GLU A 91 -0.69 13.97 -7.27
C GLU A 91 -1.21 14.29 -5.87
N TYR A 92 -0.38 14.02 -4.86
CA TYR A 92 -0.69 14.35 -3.48
C TYR A 92 -0.40 15.83 -3.23
N THR A 93 -1.39 16.55 -2.70
CA THR A 93 -1.23 17.92 -2.21
C THR A 93 -1.64 18.03 -0.74
N MET A 94 -1.21 19.09 -0.06
CA MET A 94 -1.64 19.33 1.32
C MET A 94 -3.10 19.82 1.42
N ASP A 95 -3.68 20.29 0.31
CA ASP A 95 -5.05 20.82 0.27
C ASP A 95 -6.10 19.69 0.25
N ASP A 96 -5.89 18.69 -0.61
CA ASP A 96 -6.83 17.58 -0.82
C ASP A 96 -6.36 16.24 -0.21
N LYS A 97 -5.07 16.07 0.02
CA LYS A 97 -4.43 14.88 0.59
C LYS A 97 -4.88 13.58 -0.09
N LEU A 98 -5.12 13.64 -1.39
CA LEU A 98 -5.58 12.49 -2.16
C LEU A 98 -4.54 11.38 -2.11
N THR A 99 -5.00 10.20 -1.70
CA THR A 99 -4.15 9.05 -1.41
C THR A 99 -4.66 7.85 -2.18
N MET A 100 -3.78 7.13 -2.88
CA MET A 100 -4.15 5.88 -3.53
C MET A 100 -4.42 4.80 -2.49
N GLY A 101 -5.66 4.36 -2.35
CA GLY A 101 -6.05 3.18 -1.58
C GLY A 101 -5.76 1.92 -2.38
N LEU A 102 -4.73 1.17 -1.95
CA LEU A 102 -4.36 -0.10 -2.57
C LEU A 102 -5.03 -1.24 -1.81
N SER A 103 -6.09 -1.77 -2.42
CA SER A 103 -6.76 -3.00 -2.02
C SER A 103 -7.25 -3.75 -3.25
N VAL A 104 -7.82 -4.96 -3.09
CA VAL A 104 -8.41 -5.71 -4.21
C VAL A 104 -9.31 -4.83 -5.10
N ASN A 105 -9.96 -3.79 -4.56
CA ASN A 105 -10.56 -2.75 -5.39
C ASN A 105 -9.84 -1.41 -5.16
N PRO A 106 -8.83 -1.05 -5.98
CA PRO A 106 -8.08 0.18 -5.79
C PRO A 106 -8.98 1.41 -5.95
N THR A 107 -8.87 2.37 -5.04
CA THR A 107 -9.69 3.61 -5.05
C THR A 107 -8.87 4.80 -4.59
N VAL A 108 -9.29 6.02 -4.97
CA VAL A 108 -8.69 7.25 -4.42
C VAL A 108 -9.40 7.59 -3.12
N LEU A 109 -8.63 7.76 -2.05
CA LEU A 109 -9.08 8.13 -0.72
C LEU A 109 -8.81 9.61 -0.46
N GLU A 110 -9.75 10.28 0.21
CA GLU A 110 -9.58 11.66 0.68
C GLU A 110 -9.10 11.64 2.14
N ALA A 111 -7.89 12.17 2.37
CA ALA A 111 -7.28 12.34 3.69
C ALA A 111 -7.45 11.14 4.67
N PRO A 112 -7.05 9.91 4.29
CA PRO A 112 -7.19 8.77 5.19
C PRO A 112 -6.40 8.99 6.49
N LEU A 113 -7.02 8.62 7.63
CA LEU A 113 -6.46 8.74 8.98
C LEU A 113 -6.20 10.18 9.47
N GLU A 114 -6.77 11.20 8.84
CA GLU A 114 -6.58 12.62 9.21
C GLU A 114 -6.85 12.89 10.70
N SER A 115 -7.89 12.28 11.29
CA SER A 115 -8.19 12.42 12.72
C SER A 115 -7.06 11.91 13.62
N ASN A 116 -6.42 10.81 13.23
CA ASN A 116 -5.33 10.20 13.99
C ASN A 116 -4.07 11.05 13.85
N CYS A 117 -3.79 11.56 12.64
CA CYS A 117 -2.70 12.50 12.39
C CYS A 117 -2.88 13.79 13.20
N ALA A 118 -4.09 14.36 13.23
CA ALA A 118 -4.41 15.56 13.99
C ALA A 118 -4.24 15.34 15.50
N PHE A 119 -4.68 14.19 16.01
CA PHE A 119 -4.46 13.79 17.40
C PHE A 119 -2.97 13.78 17.76
N TRP A 120 -2.14 13.06 17.00
CA TRP A 120 -0.71 12.94 17.31
C TRP A 120 0.07 14.24 17.13
N SER A 121 -0.28 15.04 16.11
CA SER A 121 0.31 16.35 15.88
C SER A 121 0.07 17.32 17.04
N GLY A 122 -1.04 17.15 17.77
CA GLY A 122 -1.34 17.95 18.96
C GLY A 122 -0.44 17.65 20.18
N TYR A 123 0.08 16.42 20.29
CA TYR A 123 1.00 16.03 21.37
C TYR A 123 2.46 16.30 21.04
N TYR A 124 2.82 16.18 19.77
CA TYR A 124 4.16 16.45 19.26
C TYR A 124 4.10 17.60 18.25
N PRO A 125 3.84 18.84 18.71
CA PRO A 125 3.99 19.99 17.83
C PRO A 125 5.40 19.94 17.25
N THR A 126 5.50 20.01 15.93
CA THR A 126 6.77 19.99 15.18
C THR A 126 7.80 20.80 15.95
N SER A 127 8.90 20.15 16.31
CA SER A 127 10.00 20.70 17.09
C SER A 127 10.60 21.94 16.40
N GLY A 128 9.98 23.09 16.63
CA GLY A 128 10.69 24.34 16.85
C GLY A 128 11.02 24.37 18.34
N GLY A 129 12.19 23.85 18.72
CA GLY A 129 12.71 24.00 20.07
C GLY A 129 12.84 25.48 20.45
N PRO A 130 12.91 25.83 21.75
CA PRO A 130 13.02 27.22 22.17
C PRO A 130 14.32 27.83 21.63
N SER A 131 14.18 28.96 20.93
CA SER A 131 15.26 29.90 20.64
C SER A 131 15.73 30.63 21.88
#